data_AF-A0A285V497-F1
#
_entry.id   AF-A0A285V497-F1
#
_cell.length_a   1.000
_cell.length_b   1.000
_cell.length_c   1.000
_cell.angle_alpha   90.00
_cell.angle_beta   90.00
_cell.angle_gamma   90.00
#
_symmetry.space_group_name_H-M   'P 1'
#
loop_
_entity.id
_entity.type
_entity.pdbx_description
1 polymer ?
#
loop_
_entity_poly.entity_id
_entity_poly.type
_entity_poly.pdbx_seq_one_letter_code
_entity_poly.pdbx_strand_id
1 'polypeptide(L)'
;MTSPAPAAGRLPLRAAAPALARSVVVTAWLLVRGRVHHPRHAVGTRLRFAGGSSSWVYRETVIERPPATDVCVLVVEFRLRWVRGRAHALFRAESWLNLPLFAGFPGLVTKWWIAADECGVYRGVYEYDGPERADAYARALWWVLAAVSEGGSIHHLVVPGVRRADVVVPPADGSGPSVLRPPSRAVA
;
A
#
# COMPACT_ATOMS: atom_id res chain seq x y z
N MET A 1 25.24 19.18 10.77
CA MET A 1 24.03 19.78 10.17
C MET A 1 23.54 18.83 9.08
N THR A 2 22.56 17.99 9.39
CA THR A 2 21.95 17.09 8.40
C THR A 2 20.44 17.26 8.53
N SER A 3 19.83 17.79 7.48
CA SER A 3 18.41 18.15 7.40
C SER A 3 17.48 17.03 7.86
N PRO A 4 16.32 17.36 8.47
CA PRO A 4 15.26 16.38 8.63
C PRO A 4 14.81 15.89 7.25
N ALA A 5 14.62 14.58 7.11
CA ALA A 5 13.97 13.99 5.94
C ALA A 5 12.64 14.75 5.67
N PRO A 6 12.36 15.18 4.43
CA PRO A 6 11.18 15.98 4.17
C PRO A 6 9.94 15.18 4.55
N ALA A 7 9.03 15.83 5.29
CA ALA A 7 7.70 15.30 5.59
C ALA A 7 7.07 14.76 4.30
N ALA A 8 6.51 13.55 4.37
CA ALA A 8 5.71 12.92 3.33
C ALA A 8 4.60 13.88 2.86
N GLY A 9 4.89 14.68 1.83
CA GLY A 9 4.06 15.82 1.45
C GLY A 9 2.94 15.39 0.52
N ARG A 10 1.70 15.80 0.79
CA ARG A 10 0.58 15.67 -0.17
C ARG A 10 0.93 16.31 -1.52
N LEU A 11 0.48 15.71 -2.63
CA LEU A 11 0.49 16.41 -3.91
C LEU A 11 -0.56 17.54 -3.89
N PRO A 12 -0.33 18.69 -4.53
CA PRO A 12 -1.37 19.70 -4.71
C PRO A 12 -2.62 19.09 -5.38
N LEU A 13 -3.83 19.46 -4.95
CA LEU A 13 -5.09 18.93 -5.52
C LEU A 13 -5.13 19.02 -7.04
N ARG A 14 -4.68 20.15 -7.61
CA ARG A 14 -4.56 20.39 -9.06
C ARG A 14 -3.71 19.35 -9.80
N ALA A 15 -2.76 18.70 -9.13
CA ALA A 15 -1.93 17.65 -9.68
C ALA A 15 -2.46 16.25 -9.35
N ALA A 16 -3.08 16.08 -8.18
CA ALA A 16 -3.68 14.80 -7.78
C ALA A 16 -4.94 14.45 -8.61
N ALA A 17 -5.81 15.43 -8.89
CA ALA A 17 -7.04 15.22 -9.65
C ALA A 17 -6.82 14.63 -11.05
N PRO A 18 -5.97 15.20 -11.92
CA PRO A 18 -5.73 14.62 -13.24
C PRO A 18 -5.05 13.25 -13.16
N ALA A 19 -4.19 13.00 -12.16
CA ALA A 19 -3.57 11.70 -11.94
C ALA A 19 -4.62 10.62 -11.59
N LEU A 20 -5.56 10.95 -10.70
CA LEU A 20 -6.69 10.08 -10.35
C LEU A 20 -7.63 9.86 -11.54
N ALA A 21 -7.99 10.91 -12.28
CA ALA A 21 -8.83 10.80 -13.47
C ALA A 21 -8.19 9.88 -14.54
N ARG A 22 -6.88 10.05 -14.78
CA ARG A 22 -6.12 9.15 -15.65
C ARG A 22 -6.14 7.72 -15.14
N SER A 23 -5.96 7.52 -13.83
CA SER A 23 -6.02 6.18 -13.23
C SER A 23 -7.39 5.51 -13.47
N VAL A 24 -8.49 6.26 -13.37
CA VAL A 24 -9.83 5.73 -13.67
C VAL A 24 -9.93 5.24 -15.12
N VAL A 25 -9.51 6.07 -16.07
CA VAL A 25 -9.53 5.73 -17.51
C VAL A 25 -8.66 4.51 -17.81
N VAL A 26 -7.43 4.50 -17.30
CA VAL A 26 -6.51 3.37 -17.49
C VAL A 26 -7.04 2.09 -16.83
N THR A 27 -7.65 2.20 -15.65
CA THR A 27 -8.27 1.05 -14.97
C THR A 27 -9.40 0.46 -15.80
N ALA A 28 -10.29 1.31 -16.36
CA ALA A 28 -11.36 0.84 -17.24
C ALA A 28 -10.80 0.10 -18.46
N TRP A 29 -9.72 0.62 -19.06
CA TRP A 29 -9.04 -0.05 -20.16
C TRP A 29 -8.41 -1.39 -19.74
N LEU A 30 -7.76 -1.47 -18.57
CA LEU A 30 -7.18 -2.71 -18.04
C LEU A 30 -8.26 -3.77 -17.79
N LEU A 31 -9.43 -3.36 -17.28
CA LEU A 31 -10.57 -4.25 -17.08
C LEU A 31 -11.13 -4.79 -18.40
N VAL A 32 -11.35 -3.91 -19.40
CA VAL A 32 -11.81 -4.31 -20.74
C VAL A 32 -10.81 -5.28 -21.41
N ARG A 33 -9.52 -5.14 -21.11
CA ARG A 33 -8.46 -6.03 -21.62
C ARG A 33 -8.21 -7.27 -20.76
N GLY A 34 -8.94 -7.46 -19.67
CA GLY A 34 -8.76 -8.60 -18.76
C GLY A 34 -7.41 -8.63 -18.04
N ARG A 35 -6.74 -7.47 -17.88
CA ARG A 35 -5.39 -7.35 -17.31
C ARG A 35 -5.36 -7.11 -15.80
N VAL A 36 -6.52 -7.18 -15.14
CA VAL A 36 -6.62 -7.08 -13.69
C VAL A 36 -6.98 -8.46 -13.16
N HIS A 37 -6.08 -9.02 -12.36
CA HIS A 37 -6.24 -10.34 -11.77
C HIS A 37 -6.42 -10.21 -10.26
N HIS A 38 -7.22 -11.12 -9.70
CA HIS A 38 -7.45 -11.21 -8.25
C HIS A 38 -7.11 -12.61 -7.74
N PRO A 39 -5.82 -13.00 -7.78
CA PRO A 39 -5.42 -14.30 -7.26
C PRO A 39 -5.68 -14.40 -5.76
N ARG A 40 -5.67 -15.63 -5.26
CA ARG A 40 -5.90 -15.92 -3.82
C ARG A 40 -4.66 -16.47 -3.12
N HIS A 41 -3.49 -16.45 -3.76
CA HIS A 41 -2.28 -17.08 -3.24
C HIS A 41 -1.81 -16.46 -1.93
N ALA A 42 -1.94 -15.14 -1.78
CA ALA A 42 -1.56 -14.46 -0.54
C ALA A 42 -2.72 -14.32 0.45
N VAL A 43 -3.96 -14.66 0.07
CA VAL A 43 -5.13 -14.45 0.94
C VAL A 43 -5.08 -15.40 2.13
N GLY A 44 -5.20 -14.86 3.34
CA GLY A 44 -5.04 -15.58 4.60
C GLY A 44 -3.63 -15.51 5.17
N THR A 45 -2.64 -15.06 4.41
CA THR A 45 -1.26 -14.90 4.89
C THR A 45 -1.19 -13.85 5.99
N ARG A 46 -0.58 -14.20 7.13
CA ARG A 46 -0.36 -13.31 8.26
C ARG A 46 0.98 -12.59 8.11
N LEU A 47 0.94 -11.27 8.27
CA LEU A 47 2.08 -10.37 8.23
C LEU A 47 2.34 -9.84 9.65
N ARG A 48 3.61 -9.78 10.04
CA ARG A 48 4.05 -9.18 11.30
C ARG A 48 4.79 -7.88 11.01
N PHE A 49 4.43 -6.82 11.71
CA PHE A 49 5.00 -5.50 11.52
C PHE A 49 6.01 -5.17 12.62
N ALA A 50 6.90 -4.22 12.36
CA ALA A 50 7.95 -3.81 13.30
C ALA A 50 7.39 -3.31 14.64
N GLY A 51 6.16 -2.78 14.64
CA GLY A 51 5.45 -2.38 15.86
C GLY A 51 4.92 -3.54 16.71
N GLY A 52 5.25 -4.79 16.37
CA GLY A 52 4.78 -5.99 17.06
C GLY A 52 3.36 -6.42 16.71
N SER A 53 2.59 -5.58 16.02
CA SER A 53 1.25 -5.90 15.55
C SER A 53 1.27 -6.88 14.39
N SER A 54 0.14 -7.55 14.18
CA SER A 54 -0.02 -8.52 13.11
C SER A 54 -1.34 -8.31 12.39
N SER A 55 -1.35 -8.63 11.10
CA SER A 55 -2.59 -8.59 10.33
C SER A 55 -2.53 -9.61 9.20
N TRP A 56 -3.64 -9.84 8.52
CA TRP A 56 -3.72 -10.78 7.41
C TRP A 56 -4.10 -10.09 6.11
N VAL A 57 -3.64 -10.68 5.01
CA VAL A 57 -4.05 -10.29 3.66
C VAL A 57 -5.44 -10.89 3.39
N TYR A 58 -6.42 -10.04 3.06
CA TYR A 58 -7.78 -10.50 2.73
C TYR A 58 -8.10 -10.41 1.24
N ARG A 59 -7.29 -9.68 0.48
CA ARG A 59 -7.43 -9.55 -0.97
C ARG A 59 -6.10 -9.23 -1.61
N GLU A 60 -5.93 -9.74 -2.82
CA GLU A 60 -4.80 -9.46 -3.69
C GLU A 60 -5.31 -8.93 -5.04
N THR A 61 -4.61 -7.96 -5.59
CA THR A 61 -4.84 -7.43 -6.93
C THR A 61 -3.50 -7.41 -7.67
N VAL A 62 -3.45 -8.02 -8.85
CA VAL A 62 -2.27 -8.05 -9.71
C VAL A 62 -2.62 -7.41 -11.04
N ILE A 63 -1.74 -6.55 -11.55
CA ILE A 63 -1.86 -5.96 -12.89
C ILE A 63 -0.96 -6.73 -13.82
N GLU A 64 -1.52 -7.29 -14.89
CA GLU A 64 -0.76 -7.97 -15.93
C GLU A 64 0.05 -6.97 -16.74
N ARG A 65 1.37 -7.09 -16.67
CA ARG A 65 2.32 -6.20 -17.34
C ARG A 65 3.70 -6.86 -17.46
N PRO A 66 4.60 -6.29 -18.28
CA PRO A 66 5.99 -6.75 -18.31
C PRO A 66 6.65 -6.70 -16.92
N PRO A 67 7.67 -7.54 -16.66
CA PRO A 67 8.41 -7.53 -15.40
C PRO A 67 8.90 -6.13 -15.03
N ALA A 68 8.85 -5.80 -13.74
CA ALA A 68 9.38 -4.54 -13.23
C ALA A 68 10.89 -4.48 -13.42
N THR A 69 11.39 -3.37 -13.97
CA THR A 69 12.83 -3.14 -14.17
C THR A 69 13.44 -2.50 -12.93
N ASP A 70 12.67 -1.65 -12.25
CA ASP A 70 13.10 -0.95 -11.05
C ASP A 70 12.13 -1.26 -9.90
N VAL A 71 12.27 -2.46 -9.33
CA VAL A 71 11.31 -2.97 -8.35
C VAL A 71 11.43 -2.22 -7.02
N CYS A 72 10.28 -1.89 -6.44
CA CYS A 72 10.20 -1.37 -5.07
C CYS A 72 8.92 -1.83 -4.38
N VAL A 73 8.93 -1.75 -3.06
CA VAL A 73 7.73 -1.93 -2.24
C VAL A 73 7.28 -0.59 -1.70
N LEU A 74 5.98 -0.31 -1.82
CA LEU A 74 5.31 0.78 -1.14
C LEU A 74 4.44 0.20 -0.03
N VAL A 75 4.58 0.73 1.18
CA VAL A 75 3.69 0.44 2.31
C VAL A 75 2.92 1.72 2.61
N VAL A 76 1.59 1.62 2.69
CA VAL A 76 0.71 2.71 3.11
C VAL A 76 -0.04 2.29 4.35
N GLU A 77 -0.05 3.14 5.37
CA GLU A 77 -0.71 2.92 6.65
C GLU A 77 -1.69 4.06 6.93
N PHE A 78 -2.88 3.72 7.46
CA PHE A 78 -3.88 4.72 7.87
C PHE A 78 -4.88 4.14 8.88
N ARG A 79 -5.55 5.01 9.63
CA ARG A 79 -6.65 4.65 10.54
C ARG A 79 -7.96 5.22 10.01
N LEU A 80 -9.03 4.43 9.96
CA LEU A 80 -10.33 4.91 9.47
C LEU A 80 -11.09 5.65 10.58
N ARG A 81 -11.61 6.84 10.27
CA ARG A 81 -12.23 7.72 11.28
C ARG A 81 -13.61 7.26 11.79
N TRP A 82 -14.40 6.59 10.95
CA TRP A 82 -15.81 6.26 11.22
C TRP A 82 -16.09 4.75 11.28
N VAL A 83 -15.08 3.92 11.07
CA VAL A 83 -15.27 2.47 10.93
C VAL A 83 -15.03 1.78 12.27
N ARG A 84 -16.11 1.31 12.90
CA ARG A 84 -16.09 0.49 14.12
C ARG A 84 -16.87 -0.82 13.89
N GLY A 85 -16.36 -1.94 14.41
CA GLY A 85 -17.07 -3.22 14.41
C GLY A 85 -17.44 -3.74 13.01
N ARG A 86 -18.74 -3.97 12.74
CA ARG A 86 -19.22 -4.52 11.46
C ARG A 86 -18.90 -3.63 10.25
N ALA A 87 -18.64 -2.34 10.46
CA ALA A 87 -18.20 -1.44 9.39
C ALA A 87 -16.86 -1.86 8.77
N HIS A 88 -16.00 -2.61 9.50
CA HIS A 88 -14.77 -3.18 8.93
C HIS A 88 -15.10 -4.15 7.77
N ALA A 89 -16.19 -4.91 7.88
CA ALA A 89 -16.62 -5.82 6.82
C ALA A 89 -17.17 -5.05 5.61
N LEU A 90 -17.92 -3.96 5.85
CA LEU A 90 -18.42 -3.09 4.79
C LEU A 90 -17.26 -2.42 4.03
N PHE A 91 -16.25 -1.92 4.73
CA PHE A 91 -15.05 -1.34 4.10
C PHE A 91 -14.28 -2.37 3.27
N ARG A 92 -14.19 -3.63 3.72
CA ARG A 92 -13.60 -4.71 2.90
C ARG A 92 -14.41 -4.97 1.63
N ALA A 93 -15.74 -4.92 1.70
CA ALA A 93 -16.60 -5.04 0.53
C ALA A 93 -16.44 -3.83 -0.42
N GLU A 94 -16.46 -2.61 0.13
CA GLU A 94 -16.27 -1.36 -0.59
C GLU A 94 -14.89 -1.26 -1.25
N SER A 95 -13.87 -1.93 -0.70
CA SER A 95 -12.52 -1.99 -1.29
C SER A 95 -12.52 -2.46 -2.75
N TRP A 96 -13.53 -3.22 -3.20
CA TRP A 96 -13.70 -3.60 -4.60
C TRP A 96 -13.94 -2.40 -5.52
N LEU A 97 -14.70 -1.40 -5.06
CA LEU A 97 -14.97 -0.15 -5.79
C LEU A 97 -13.76 0.78 -5.84
N ASN A 98 -12.77 0.57 -4.97
CA ASN A 98 -11.55 1.37 -4.93
C ASN A 98 -10.54 1.00 -6.03
N LEU A 99 -10.82 -0.03 -6.84
CA LEU A 99 -9.94 -0.45 -7.94
C LEU A 99 -9.46 0.72 -8.83
N PRO A 100 -10.32 1.66 -9.27
CA PRO A 100 -9.94 2.78 -10.13
C PRO A 100 -8.98 3.77 -9.47
N LEU A 101 -8.91 3.78 -8.14
CA LEU A 101 -8.05 4.70 -7.39
C LEU A 101 -6.57 4.32 -7.42
N PHE A 102 -6.24 3.12 -7.89
CA PHE A 102 -4.84 2.64 -7.89
C PHE A 102 -4.46 1.82 -9.11
N ALA A 103 -5.36 1.02 -9.68
CA ALA A 103 -4.99 0.05 -10.72
C ALA A 103 -4.42 0.69 -11.99
N GLY A 104 -4.83 1.93 -12.29
CA GLY A 104 -4.37 2.67 -13.45
C GLY A 104 -3.15 3.57 -13.22
N PHE A 105 -2.58 3.59 -12.01
CA PHE A 105 -1.35 4.34 -11.77
C PHE A 105 -0.14 3.66 -12.44
N PRO A 106 0.73 4.44 -13.09
CA PRO A 106 1.88 3.88 -13.79
C PRO A 106 2.82 3.22 -12.80
N GLY A 107 3.25 2.00 -13.11
CA GLY A 107 4.23 1.27 -12.30
C GLY A 107 3.63 0.29 -11.29
N LEU A 108 2.32 0.28 -11.05
CA LEU A 108 1.73 -0.72 -10.16
C LEU A 108 1.89 -2.14 -10.73
N VAL A 109 2.40 -3.06 -9.91
CA VAL A 109 2.48 -4.50 -10.22
C VAL A 109 1.45 -5.28 -9.41
N THR A 110 1.51 -5.15 -8.08
CA THR A 110 0.64 -5.91 -7.15
C THR A 110 0.20 -5.02 -6.00
N LYS A 111 -1.01 -5.26 -5.47
CA LYS A 111 -1.51 -4.67 -4.23
C LYS A 111 -2.08 -5.77 -3.33
N TRP A 112 -1.59 -5.82 -2.11
CA TRP A 112 -2.20 -6.56 -1.01
C TRP A 112 -3.00 -5.65 -0.12
N TRP A 113 -4.21 -6.09 0.16
CA TRP A 113 -5.12 -5.47 1.09
C TRP A 113 -5.00 -6.18 2.44
N ILE A 114 -4.53 -5.45 3.42
CA ILE A 114 -4.27 -5.97 4.76
C ILE A 114 -5.39 -5.49 5.68
N ALA A 115 -5.92 -6.39 6.50
CA ALA A 115 -6.97 -6.05 7.44
C ALA A 115 -6.45 -5.06 8.50
N ALA A 116 -7.36 -4.43 9.25
CA ALA A 116 -6.96 -3.66 10.41
C ALA A 116 -6.25 -4.58 11.42
N ASP A 117 -5.13 -4.12 11.97
CA ASP A 117 -4.43 -4.82 13.05
C ASP A 117 -5.13 -4.64 14.40
N GLU A 118 -4.52 -5.17 15.47
CA GLU A 118 -5.03 -5.09 16.83
C GLU A 118 -5.20 -3.64 17.34
N CYS A 119 -4.47 -2.69 16.73
CA CYS A 119 -4.55 -1.27 17.03
C CYS A 119 -5.57 -0.54 16.14
N GLY A 120 -6.20 -1.20 15.17
CA GLY A 120 -7.11 -0.58 14.21
C GLY A 120 -6.43 0.11 13.03
N VAL A 121 -5.14 -0.18 12.79
CA VAL A 121 -4.37 0.37 11.68
C VAL A 121 -4.54 -0.49 10.44
N TYR A 122 -5.01 0.12 9.36
CA TYR A 122 -5.09 -0.50 8.05
C TYR A 122 -3.79 -0.32 7.29
N ARG A 123 -3.43 -1.33 6.50
CA ARG A 123 -2.24 -1.29 5.64
C ARG A 123 -2.55 -1.72 4.22
N GLY A 124 -1.82 -1.14 3.29
CA GLY A 124 -1.72 -1.61 1.91
C GLY A 124 -0.25 -1.83 1.58
N VAL A 125 0.09 -3.02 1.11
CA VAL A 125 1.45 -3.33 0.62
C VAL A 125 1.37 -3.44 -0.89
N TYR A 126 2.23 -2.71 -1.58
CA TYR A 126 2.24 -2.58 -3.02
C TYR A 126 3.60 -2.97 -3.55
N GLU A 127 3.62 -3.70 -4.67
CA GLU A 127 4.80 -3.83 -5.49
C GLU A 127 4.69 -2.86 -6.66
N TYR A 128 5.76 -2.10 -6.88
CA TYR A 128 5.83 -1.05 -7.89
C TYR A 128 7.10 -1.18 -8.73
N ASP A 129 7.03 -0.58 -9.91
CA ASP A 129 8.12 -0.37 -10.85
C ASP A 129 8.42 1.13 -10.93
N GLY A 130 9.47 1.55 -10.23
CA GLY A 130 9.90 2.92 -10.03
C GLY A 130 9.51 3.47 -8.65
N PRO A 131 10.46 3.66 -7.71
CA PRO A 131 10.23 4.30 -6.41
C PRO A 131 9.54 5.66 -6.50
N GLU A 132 9.89 6.49 -7.47
CA GLU A 132 9.32 7.84 -7.66
C GLU A 132 7.85 7.76 -8.07
N ARG A 133 7.48 6.75 -8.86
CA ARG A 133 6.09 6.51 -9.26
C ARG A 133 5.26 6.02 -8.07
N ALA A 134 5.85 5.18 -7.22
CA ALA A 134 5.23 4.73 -5.99
C ALA A 134 4.96 5.90 -5.04
N ASP A 135 5.94 6.77 -4.83
CA ASP A 135 5.79 7.99 -4.02
C ASP A 135 4.71 8.93 -4.60
N ALA A 136 4.76 9.19 -5.92
CA ALA A 136 3.77 10.03 -6.58
C ALA A 136 2.34 9.50 -6.42
N TYR A 137 2.15 8.18 -6.53
CA TYR A 137 0.86 7.54 -6.26
C TYR A 137 0.42 7.75 -4.81
N ALA A 138 1.27 7.46 -3.82
CA ALA A 138 0.93 7.62 -2.41
C ALA A 138 0.51 9.06 -2.08
N ARG A 139 1.23 10.03 -2.64
CA ARG A 139 0.94 11.46 -2.46
C ARG A 139 -0.32 11.94 -3.18
N ALA A 140 -0.70 11.32 -4.30
CA ALA A 140 -1.95 11.60 -5.00
C ALA A 140 -3.15 11.00 -4.26
N LEU A 141 -2.99 9.77 -3.77
CA LEU A 141 -4.01 9.05 -3.00
C LEU A 141 -4.30 9.72 -1.64
N TRP A 142 -3.35 10.51 -1.11
CA TRP A 142 -3.48 11.18 0.18
C TRP A 142 -4.82 11.91 0.35
N TRP A 143 -5.30 12.63 -0.67
CA TRP A 143 -6.58 13.37 -0.58
C TRP A 143 -7.79 12.45 -0.40
N VAL A 144 -7.78 11.30 -1.06
CA VAL A 144 -8.84 10.30 -0.95
C VAL A 144 -8.80 9.66 0.43
N LEU A 145 -7.61 9.28 0.90
CA LEU A 145 -7.43 8.74 2.25
C LEU A 145 -7.78 9.77 3.33
N ALA A 146 -7.42 11.03 3.14
CA ALA A 146 -7.71 12.11 4.06
C ALA A 146 -9.20 12.44 4.15
N ALA A 147 -10.06 11.94 3.25
CA ALA A 147 -11.51 12.04 3.38
C ALA A 147 -12.08 10.97 4.34
N VAL A 148 -11.40 9.83 4.51
CA VAL A 148 -11.90 8.66 5.25
C VAL A 148 -11.06 8.30 6.48
N SER A 149 -9.88 8.89 6.63
CA SER A 149 -8.91 8.55 7.68
C SER A 149 -8.94 9.52 8.85
N GLU A 150 -8.50 9.09 10.03
CA GLU A 150 -8.23 9.97 11.16
C GLU A 150 -7.12 10.96 10.79
N GLY A 151 -7.24 12.21 11.27
CA GLY A 151 -6.24 13.25 11.00
C GLY A 151 -4.85 12.83 11.47
N GLY A 152 -3.84 12.99 10.60
CA GLY A 152 -2.45 12.64 10.93
C GLY A 152 -2.11 11.16 10.93
N SER A 153 -3.06 10.26 10.64
CA SER A 153 -2.82 8.81 10.65
C SER A 153 -2.24 8.23 9.36
N ILE A 154 -2.16 9.04 8.29
CA ILE A 154 -1.74 8.58 6.96
C ILE A 154 -0.22 8.65 6.86
N HIS A 155 0.40 7.49 6.68
CA HIS A 155 1.85 7.36 6.49
C HIS A 155 2.15 6.49 5.28
N HIS A 156 3.26 6.75 4.59
CA HIS A 156 3.74 5.87 3.53
C HIS A 156 5.26 5.74 3.57
N LEU A 157 5.74 4.59 3.14
CA LEU A 157 7.15 4.25 3.02
C LEU A 157 7.40 3.56 1.69
N VAL A 158 8.40 4.04 0.94
CA VAL A 158 8.91 3.37 -0.27
C VAL A 158 10.24 2.72 0.05
N VAL A 159 10.38 1.44 -0.29
CA VAL A 159 11.58 0.63 -0.10
C VAL A 159 12.08 0.18 -1.47
N PRO A 160 13.11 0.84 -2.04
CA PRO A 160 13.69 0.49 -3.34
C PRO A 160 14.39 -0.88 -3.32
N GLY A 161 14.43 -1.55 -4.47
CA GLY A 161 15.20 -2.78 -4.70
C GLY A 161 14.65 -4.03 -4.00
N VAL A 162 13.53 -3.91 -3.29
CA VAL A 162 12.90 -5.02 -2.55
C VAL A 162 11.68 -5.51 -3.32
N ARG A 163 11.54 -6.83 -3.45
CA ARG A 163 10.30 -7.43 -3.95
C ARG A 163 9.33 -7.65 -2.81
N ARG A 164 8.04 -7.64 -3.13
CA ARG A 164 6.97 -7.91 -2.15
C ARG A 164 7.13 -9.27 -1.46
N ALA A 165 7.61 -10.28 -2.18
CA ALA A 165 7.84 -11.61 -1.62
C ALA A 165 8.86 -11.59 -0.47
N ASP A 166 9.88 -10.73 -0.57
CA ASP A 166 10.96 -10.64 0.41
C ASP A 166 10.54 -9.87 1.67
N VAL A 167 9.43 -9.14 1.60
CA VAL A 167 8.81 -8.46 2.76
C VAL A 167 8.01 -9.45 3.62
N VAL A 168 7.67 -10.62 3.08
CA VAL A 168 6.96 -11.69 3.81
C VAL A 168 7.92 -12.82 4.09
N VAL A 169 8.43 -12.87 5.31
CA VAL A 169 9.08 -14.08 5.81
C VAL A 169 7.97 -15.10 6.10
N PRO A 170 7.89 -16.24 5.39
CA PRO A 170 7.04 -17.34 5.81
C PRO A 170 7.50 -17.81 7.19
N PRO A 171 6.61 -18.24 8.10
CA PRO A 171 7.07 -18.90 9.31
C PRO A 171 7.68 -20.25 8.94
N ALA A 172 8.99 -20.28 8.72
CA ALA A 172 9.78 -21.49 8.77
C ALA A 172 10.43 -21.54 10.15
N ASP A 173 9.95 -22.46 10.97
CA ASP A 173 10.78 -23.14 11.97
C ASP A 173 11.29 -22.27 13.12
N GLY A 174 10.38 -21.66 13.90
CA GLY A 174 10.63 -21.26 15.30
C GLY A 174 11.78 -20.29 15.60
N SER A 175 12.50 -19.82 14.58
CA SER A 175 13.61 -18.88 14.65
C SER A 175 13.12 -17.58 14.01
N GLY A 176 12.92 -16.58 14.86
CA GLY A 176 12.05 -15.44 14.56
C GLY A 176 12.45 -14.63 13.30
N PRO A 177 11.49 -14.03 12.60
CA PRO A 177 11.74 -13.21 11.42
C PRO A 177 12.45 -11.89 11.79
N SER A 178 13.52 -11.55 11.07
CA SER A 178 14.21 -10.25 11.19
C SER A 178 13.63 -9.25 10.19
N VAL A 179 13.09 -8.14 10.68
CA VAL A 179 12.49 -7.05 9.91
C VAL A 179 13.53 -5.94 9.68
N LEU A 180 13.42 -5.27 8.54
CA LEU A 180 14.14 -4.05 8.14
C LEU A 180 14.42 -3.13 9.34
N ARG A 181 15.72 -2.96 9.64
CA ARG A 181 16.24 -2.03 10.65
C ARG A 181 16.44 -0.66 9.98
N PRO A 182 15.77 0.43 10.39
CA PRO A 182 16.25 1.77 10.07
C PRO A 182 17.61 1.98 10.77
N PRO A 183 18.58 2.71 10.17
CA PRO A 183 19.82 3.03 10.87
C PRO A 183 19.45 3.74 12.18
N SER A 184 19.82 3.09 13.28
CA SER A 184 19.69 3.64 14.62
C SER A 184 20.41 4.98 14.66
N ARG A 185 19.66 6.08 14.86
CA ARG A 185 20.25 7.31 15.36
C ARG A 185 20.91 6.96 16.68
N ALA A 186 22.24 6.89 16.68
CA ALA A 186 23.01 6.87 17.91
C ALA A 186 22.62 8.12 18.70
N VAL A 187 22.11 7.89 19.91
CA VAL A 187 22.00 8.93 20.92
C VAL A 187 23.42 9.23 21.37
N ALA A 188 23.90 10.41 21.02
CA ALA A 188 25.00 11.12 21.65
C ALA A 188 24.63 12.60 21.65
#